data_AF-A0AAD4SR61-F1
#
_entry.id   AF-A0AAD4SR61-F1
#
_cell.length_a   1.000
_cell.length_b   1.000
_cell.length_c   1.000
_cell.angle_alpha   90.00
_cell.angle_beta   90.00
_cell.angle_gamma   90.00
#
_symmetry.space_group_name_H-M   'P 1'
#
loop_
_entity.id
_entity.type
_entity.pdbx_description
1 polymer ?
#
loop_
_entity_poly.entity_id
_entity_poly.type
_entity_poly.pdbx_seq_one_letter_code
_entity_poly.pdbx_strand_id
1 'polypeptide(L)'
;MAKSIHSMVLFLVPSMMIASMVVDARHLLASTGGLLGGASPGGLFGDKNTGGTNLLGDSNTGGGTNLLGGSNTGGTNLLGNSNTGGTNVLGSTNTGGVNVLGNSNTGGVNLLGNGNTGGINLPHV
;
A
#
# COMPACT_ATOMS: atom_id res chain seq x y z
N MET A 1 40.38 35.19 -23.90
CA MET A 1 39.26 34.26 -24.17
C MET A 1 39.23 33.04 -23.23
N ALA A 2 40.38 32.39 -22.93
CA ALA A 2 40.45 31.18 -22.10
C ALA A 2 39.93 31.30 -20.64
N LYS A 3 40.09 32.46 -20.00
CA LYS A 3 39.58 32.73 -18.64
C LYS A 3 38.05 32.69 -18.53
N SER A 4 37.35 33.09 -19.59
CA SER A 4 35.88 33.07 -19.63
C SER A 4 35.34 31.64 -19.74
N ILE A 5 35.99 30.81 -20.56
CA ILE A 5 35.61 29.41 -20.79
C ILE A 5 35.84 28.57 -19.53
N HIS A 6 36.99 28.74 -18.86
CA HIS A 6 37.26 28.04 -17.59
C HIS A 6 36.25 28.41 -16.50
N SER A 7 35.90 29.70 -16.39
CA SER A 7 34.87 30.15 -15.46
C SER A 7 33.51 29.52 -15.80
N MET A 8 33.13 29.50 -17.08
CA MET A 8 31.87 28.92 -17.54
C MET A 8 31.76 27.42 -17.20
N VAL A 9 32.81 26.63 -17.42
CA VAL A 9 32.83 25.20 -17.10
C VAL A 9 32.78 24.95 -15.59
N LEU A 10 33.46 25.77 -14.78
CA LEU A 10 33.47 25.65 -13.32
C LEU A 10 32.09 25.87 -12.69
N PHE A 11 31.22 26.68 -13.32
CA PHE A 11 29.85 26.88 -12.87
C PHE A 11 28.86 25.91 -13.53
N LEU A 12 29.05 25.56 -14.80
CA LEU A 12 28.10 24.75 -15.55
C LEU A 12 28.14 23.26 -15.14
N VAL A 13 29.32 22.70 -14.90
CA VAL A 13 29.44 21.27 -14.56
C VAL A 13 28.79 20.94 -13.21
N PRO A 14 29.07 21.66 -12.11
CA PRO A 14 28.42 21.38 -10.83
C PRO A 14 26.91 21.64 -10.86
N SER A 15 26.46 22.67 -11.57
CA SER A 15 25.02 22.97 -11.69
C SER A 15 24.27 21.88 -12.46
N MET A 16 24.86 21.35 -13.53
CA MET A 16 24.31 20.19 -14.25
C MET A 16 24.30 18.94 -13.39
N MET A 17 25.36 18.68 -12.61
CA MET A 17 25.43 17.51 -11.72
C MET A 17 24.36 17.56 -10.62
N ILE A 18 24.16 18.73 -10.00
CA ILE A 18 23.08 18.97 -9.04
C ILE A 18 21.71 18.78 -9.71
N ALA A 19 21.52 19.33 -10.92
CA ALA A 19 20.26 19.19 -11.65
C ALA A 19 19.95 17.71 -11.96
N SER A 20 20.94 16.92 -12.40
CA SER A 20 20.78 15.49 -12.66
C SER A 20 20.42 14.72 -11.38
N MET A 21 21.10 14.96 -10.26
CA MET A 21 20.78 14.32 -8.98
C MET A 21 19.37 14.64 -8.50
N VAL A 22 18.91 15.88 -8.70
CA VAL A 22 17.54 16.29 -8.37
C VAL A 22 16.51 15.58 -9.26
N VAL A 23 16.82 15.35 -10.53
CA VAL A 23 15.96 14.58 -11.45
C VAL A 23 15.88 13.12 -11.01
N ASP A 24 17.00 12.49 -10.66
CA ASP A 24 17.03 11.09 -10.20
C ASP A 24 16.24 10.90 -8.89
N ALA A 25 16.39 11.81 -7.93
CA ALA A 25 15.64 11.78 -6.68
C ALA A 25 14.12 11.95 -6.91
N ARG A 26 13.72 12.79 -7.86
CA ARG A 26 12.31 12.96 -8.26
C ARG A 26 11.77 11.73 -8.96
N HIS A 27 12.57 11.09 -9.81
CA HIS A 27 12.19 9.85 -10.48
C HIS A 27 12.00 8.70 -9.47
N LEU A 28 12.88 8.60 -8.47
CA LEU A 28 12.75 7.64 -7.36
C LEU A 28 11.48 7.89 -6.53
N LEU A 29 11.13 9.16 -6.29
CA LEU A 29 9.90 9.52 -5.58
C LEU A 29 8.63 9.24 -6.41
N ALA A 30 8.70 9.39 -7.73
CA ALA A 30 7.56 9.22 -8.63
C ALA A 30 7.32 7.75 -9.04
N SER A 31 8.33 6.88 -8.99
CA SER A 31 8.28 5.54 -9.59
C SER A 31 7.39 4.53 -8.86
N THR A 32 6.93 4.80 -7.64
CA THR A 32 6.22 3.79 -6.82
C THR A 32 5.16 4.38 -5.91
N GLY A 33 4.51 5.50 -6.27
CA GLY A 33 3.59 6.20 -5.37
C GLY A 33 4.28 6.92 -4.20
N GLY A 34 5.62 6.85 -4.14
CA GLY A 34 6.45 7.43 -3.08
C GLY A 34 6.36 6.68 -1.75
N LEU A 35 7.04 7.23 -0.73
CA LEU A 35 6.92 6.75 0.65
C LEU A 35 5.46 6.74 1.13
N LEU A 36 4.68 7.73 0.68
CA LEU A 36 3.35 8.07 1.20
C LEU A 36 2.19 7.65 0.29
N GLY A 37 2.45 6.83 -0.75
CA GLY A 37 1.44 6.19 -1.59
C GLY A 37 0.27 7.11 -1.94
N GLY A 38 0.45 7.97 -2.94
CA GLY A 38 -0.70 8.66 -3.56
C GLY A 38 -1.62 7.68 -4.30
N ALA A 39 -2.57 8.20 -5.10
CA ALA A 39 -3.51 7.37 -5.89
C ALA A 39 -2.85 6.38 -6.89
N SER A 40 -1.52 6.36 -6.97
CA SER A 40 -0.73 5.39 -7.73
C SER A 40 -0.53 4.11 -6.92
N PRO A 41 -0.64 2.93 -7.54
CA PRO A 41 -0.44 1.66 -6.84
C PRO A 41 1.03 1.52 -6.37
N GLY A 42 1.24 1.47 -5.05
CA GLY A 42 2.55 1.20 -4.45
C GLY A 42 2.95 2.22 -3.38
N GLY A 43 3.68 1.77 -2.35
CA GLY A 43 4.26 2.63 -1.32
C GLY A 43 4.57 1.88 -0.02
N LEU A 44 5.15 2.54 0.98
CA LEU A 44 5.13 1.99 2.35
C LEU A 44 3.79 2.26 3.01
N PHE A 45 3.23 3.45 2.77
CA PHE A 45 1.92 3.87 3.26
C PHE A 45 1.02 4.17 2.07
N GLY A 46 -0.17 3.59 2.02
CA GLY A 46 -1.19 3.91 1.01
C GLY A 46 -2.48 4.33 1.68
N ASP A 47 -3.01 5.50 1.32
CA ASP A 47 -4.29 6.00 1.82
C ASP A 47 -5.18 6.34 0.63
N LYS A 48 -6.37 5.71 0.56
CA LYS A 48 -7.35 5.90 -0.53
C LYS A 48 -6.82 5.53 -1.91
N ASN A 49 -5.93 4.54 -1.98
CA ASN A 49 -5.38 4.06 -3.25
C ASN A 49 -6.39 3.19 -3.99
N THR A 50 -6.29 3.19 -5.32
CA THR A 50 -7.02 2.25 -6.18
C THR A 50 -6.09 1.09 -6.54
N GLY A 51 -5.92 0.17 -5.59
CA GLY A 51 -5.04 -1.00 -5.71
C GLY A 51 -3.58 -0.72 -5.35
N GLY A 52 -2.70 -1.66 -5.70
CA GLY A 52 -1.26 -1.59 -5.45
C GLY A 52 -0.78 -2.41 -4.26
N THR A 53 0.51 -2.30 -3.94
CA THR A 53 1.13 -3.01 -2.82
C THR A 53 1.66 -2.02 -1.80
N ASN A 54 1.15 -2.06 -0.57
CA ASN A 54 1.63 -1.21 0.52
C ASN A 54 2.07 -2.03 1.73
N LEU A 55 2.88 -1.44 2.60
CA LEU A 55 3.10 -2.02 3.92
C LEU A 55 1.90 -1.73 4.82
N LEU A 56 1.51 -0.47 4.95
CA LEU A 56 0.28 -0.02 5.59
C LEU A 56 -0.66 0.53 4.51
N GLY A 57 -1.91 0.07 4.50
CA GLY A 57 -2.91 0.51 3.54
C GLY A 57 -4.24 0.81 4.22
N ASP A 58 -4.74 2.03 4.12
CA ASP A 58 -6.01 2.45 4.70
C ASP A 58 -6.97 2.99 3.63
N SER A 59 -8.25 2.65 3.75
CA SER A 59 -9.32 3.13 2.85
C SER A 59 -9.10 2.86 1.35
N ASN A 60 -8.29 1.85 1.01
CA ASN A 60 -7.98 1.50 -0.37
C ASN A 60 -9.13 0.76 -1.04
N THR A 61 -9.26 0.92 -2.36
CA THR A 61 -10.27 0.29 -3.20
C THR A 61 -9.62 -0.47 -4.35
N GLY A 62 -10.35 -1.35 -5.05
CA GLY A 62 -9.88 -1.92 -6.32
C GLY A 62 -8.90 -3.10 -6.20
N GLY A 63 -8.72 -3.70 -5.02
CA GLY A 63 -7.94 -4.93 -4.86
C GLY A 63 -6.42 -4.71 -4.86
N GLY A 64 -5.89 -4.27 -3.73
CA GLY A 64 -4.44 -4.18 -3.46
C GLY A 64 -3.94 -5.28 -2.52
N THR A 65 -2.64 -5.28 -2.24
CA THR A 65 -2.01 -6.13 -1.22
C THR A 65 -1.42 -5.25 -0.13
N ASN A 66 -1.81 -5.43 1.13
CA ASN A 66 -1.19 -4.73 2.25
C ASN A 66 -0.67 -5.71 3.30
N LEU A 67 0.39 -5.35 4.03
CA LEU A 67 0.72 -6.11 5.23
C LEU A 67 -0.31 -5.79 6.33
N LEU A 68 -0.58 -4.50 6.55
CA LEU A 68 -1.60 -4.01 7.47
C LEU A 68 -2.62 -3.21 6.68
N GLY A 69 -3.86 -3.67 6.67
CA GLY A 69 -4.94 -3.10 5.89
C GLY A 69 -6.13 -2.67 6.75
N GLY A 70 -6.51 -1.40 6.72
CA GLY A 70 -7.71 -0.87 7.38
C GLY A 70 -8.75 -0.34 6.38
N SER A 71 -10.03 -0.57 6.68
CA SER A 71 -11.17 0.02 5.94
C SER A 71 -11.11 -0.16 4.41
N ASN A 72 -10.44 -1.21 3.92
CA ASN A 72 -10.21 -1.45 2.51
C ASN A 72 -11.40 -2.18 1.89
N THR A 73 -11.63 -1.94 0.59
CA THR A 73 -12.59 -2.69 -0.22
C THR A 73 -11.85 -3.65 -1.16
N GLY A 74 -11.98 -4.95 -0.87
CA GLY A 74 -11.29 -6.02 -1.57
C GLY A 74 -9.80 -6.12 -1.22
N GLY A 75 -9.07 -6.91 -2.02
CA GLY A 75 -7.62 -7.07 -1.88
C GLY A 75 -7.20 -8.16 -0.91
N THR A 76 -5.91 -8.20 -0.60
CA THR A 76 -5.28 -9.18 0.29
C THR A 76 -4.54 -8.47 1.40
N ASN A 77 -4.79 -8.82 2.67
CA ASN A 77 -4.04 -8.29 3.79
C ASN A 77 -3.47 -9.40 4.68
N LEU A 78 -2.31 -9.20 5.29
CA LEU A 78 -1.91 -10.09 6.39
C LEU A 78 -2.79 -9.80 7.62
N LEU A 79 -2.83 -8.54 8.04
CA LEU A 79 -3.71 -8.03 9.09
C LEU A 79 -4.75 -7.12 8.46
N GLY A 80 -6.02 -7.50 8.53
CA GLY A 80 -7.14 -6.75 7.96
C GLY A 80 -8.15 -6.33 9.01
N ASN A 81 -8.44 -5.04 9.12
CA ASN A 81 -9.43 -4.50 10.06
C ASN A 81 -10.50 -3.68 9.35
N SER A 82 -11.77 -3.96 9.64
CA SER A 82 -12.92 -3.24 9.06
C SER A 82 -12.95 -3.23 7.52
N ASN A 83 -12.36 -4.23 6.89
CA ASN A 83 -12.33 -4.40 5.44
C ASN A 83 -13.65 -4.98 4.93
N THR A 84 -14.02 -4.63 3.70
CA THR A 84 -15.16 -5.20 2.98
C THR A 84 -14.66 -6.10 1.84
N GLY A 85 -14.96 -7.40 1.93
CA GLY A 85 -14.47 -8.40 0.98
C GLY A 85 -12.96 -8.67 1.10
N GLY A 86 -12.40 -9.32 0.08
CA GLY A 86 -10.97 -9.64 0.02
C GLY A 86 -10.57 -10.86 0.85
N THR A 87 -9.26 -11.02 1.03
CA THR A 87 -8.66 -12.11 1.80
C THR A 87 -7.78 -11.55 2.89
N ASN A 88 -7.93 -12.03 4.13
CA ASN A 88 -7.04 -11.68 5.23
C ASN A 88 -6.50 -12.93 5.91
N VAL A 89 -5.26 -12.90 6.40
CA VAL A 89 -4.81 -13.97 7.31
C VAL A 89 -5.44 -13.76 8.67
N LEU A 90 -5.33 -12.56 9.24
CA LEU A 90 -6.03 -12.16 10.46
C LEU A 90 -7.02 -11.06 10.11
N GLY A 91 -8.30 -11.35 10.24
CA GLY A 91 -9.39 -10.44 9.95
C GLY A 91 -10.19 -10.07 11.18
N SER A 92 -10.32 -8.78 11.47
CA SER A 92 -11.13 -8.25 12.55
C SER A 92 -12.21 -7.31 12.01
N THR A 93 -13.44 -7.46 12.48
CA THR A 93 -14.57 -6.58 12.14
C THR A 93 -14.81 -6.40 10.63
N ASN A 94 -14.42 -7.40 9.84
CA ASN A 94 -14.54 -7.39 8.38
C ASN A 94 -15.95 -7.82 7.94
N THR A 95 -16.37 -7.33 6.78
CA THR A 95 -17.63 -7.72 6.14
C THR A 95 -17.36 -8.51 4.86
N GLY A 96 -17.77 -9.78 4.81
CA GLY A 96 -17.53 -10.67 3.68
C GLY A 96 -16.06 -11.12 3.56
N GLY A 97 -15.72 -11.69 2.41
CA GLY A 97 -14.35 -12.14 2.10
C GLY A 97 -13.96 -13.45 2.77
N VAL A 98 -12.66 -13.71 2.82
CA VAL A 98 -12.06 -14.92 3.42
C VAL A 98 -11.07 -14.50 4.50
N ASN A 99 -11.18 -15.07 5.69
CA ASN A 99 -10.19 -14.89 6.75
C ASN A 99 -9.68 -16.25 7.24
N VAL A 100 -8.36 -16.37 7.48
CA VAL A 100 -7.84 -17.59 8.14
C VAL A 100 -8.24 -17.56 9.62
N LEU A 101 -7.90 -16.49 10.34
CA LEU A 101 -8.41 -16.19 11.67
C LEU A 101 -9.36 -15.00 11.58
N GLY A 102 -10.61 -15.20 11.97
CA GLY A 102 -11.65 -14.17 11.94
C GLY A 102 -12.19 -13.84 13.33
N ASN A 103 -12.26 -12.56 13.68
CA ASN A 103 -12.86 -12.09 14.92
C ASN A 103 -13.91 -11.01 14.65
N SER A 104 -15.13 -11.22 15.14
CA SER A 104 -16.24 -10.26 15.00
C SER A 104 -16.56 -9.89 13.54
N ASN A 105 -16.34 -10.80 12.60
CA ASN A 105 -16.62 -10.60 11.17
C ASN A 105 -18.10 -10.89 10.84
N THR A 106 -18.62 -10.24 9.81
CA THR A 106 -19.98 -10.44 9.29
C THR A 106 -19.94 -10.97 7.87
N GLY A 107 -20.54 -12.12 7.60
CA GLY A 107 -20.48 -12.77 6.29
C GLY A 107 -19.12 -13.41 5.99
N GLY A 108 -19.00 -13.93 4.76
CA GLY A 108 -17.75 -14.51 4.27
C GLY A 108 -17.42 -15.88 4.86
N VAL A 109 -16.15 -16.26 4.74
CA VAL A 109 -15.61 -17.54 5.23
C VAL A 109 -14.50 -17.26 6.22
N ASN A 110 -14.56 -17.88 7.39
CA ASN A 110 -13.51 -17.82 8.41
C ASN A 110 -13.08 -19.25 8.73
N LEU A 111 -11.78 -19.56 8.58
CA LEU A 111 -11.27 -20.90 8.88
C LEU A 111 -11.29 -21.18 10.39
N LEU A 112 -10.84 -20.22 11.20
CA LEU A 112 -10.94 -20.21 12.65
C LEU A 112 -11.64 -18.92 13.06
N GLY A 113 -12.78 -19.01 13.73
CA GLY A 113 -13.66 -17.87 13.95
C GLY A 113 -14.12 -17.71 15.40
N ASN A 114 -14.11 -16.48 15.90
CA ASN A 114 -14.76 -16.12 17.16
C ASN A 114 -15.68 -14.91 16.96
N GLY A 115 -16.91 -14.98 17.49
CA GLY A 115 -17.87 -13.87 17.41
C GLY A 115 -18.33 -13.49 15.99
N ASN A 116 -18.11 -14.35 14.99
CA ASN A 116 -18.49 -14.08 13.60
C ASN A 116 -19.97 -14.41 13.35
N THR A 117 -20.63 -13.65 12.48
CA THR A 117 -22.06 -13.83 12.16
C THR A 117 -22.29 -13.88 10.64
N GLY A 118 -23.39 -14.48 10.19
CA GLY A 118 -23.85 -14.39 8.79
C GLY A 118 -22.96 -15.04 7.71
N GLY A 119 -21.96 -15.85 8.09
CA GLY A 119 -21.02 -16.51 7.17
C GLY A 119 -20.68 -17.93 7.59
N ILE A 120 -19.69 -18.54 6.93
CA ILE A 120 -19.21 -19.89 7.23
C ILE A 120 -18.05 -19.77 8.21
N ASN A 121 -18.18 -20.39 9.38
CA ASN A 121 -17.05 -20.63 10.28
C ASN A 121 -16.74 -22.11 10.22
N LEU A 122 -15.54 -22.46 9.75
CA LEU A 122 -15.14 -23.85 9.70
C LEU A 122 -14.84 -24.33 11.14
N PRO A 123 -15.28 -25.54 11.50
CA PRO A 123 -14.97 -26.10 12.81
C PRO A 123 -13.47 -26.30 12.95
N HIS A 124 -12.93 -26.01 14.14
CA HIS A 124 -11.56 -26.35 14.49
C HIS A 124 -11.47 -27.89 14.56
N VAL A 125 -10.63 -28.50 13.71
CA VAL A 125 -10.32 -29.94 13.76
C VAL A 125 -9.27 -30.25 14.81
#